data_AF-A0A0B2UQ77-F1
#
_entry.id   AF-A0A0B2UQ77-F1
#
_cell.length_a   1.000
_cell.length_b   1.000
_cell.length_c   1.000
_cell.angle_alpha   90.00
_cell.angle_beta   90.00
_cell.angle_gamma   90.00
#
_symmetry.space_group_name_H-M   'P 1'
#
loop_
_entity.id
_entity.type
_entity.pdbx_description
1 polymer ?
#
loop_
_entity_poly.entity_id
_entity_poly.type
_entity_poly.pdbx_seq_one_letter_code
_entity_poly.pdbx_strand_id
1 'polypeptide(L)'
;MSQQGIRIVGLSATLPNYVDVARFLRVNPYKGLFFFDSRFRPVPLAQTFIGVRKPSGSMTKAAYAEMDEVCYEKVHEFAQQGHQVLVFVHARNATANLAFFFRDRAAKFVCYFGFILERRIE
;
A
#
# COMPACT_ATOMS: atom_id res chain seq x y z
N MET A 1 -34.37 10.39 -39.71
CA MET A 1 -33.76 9.55 -38.65
C MET A 1 -33.15 10.48 -37.63
N SER A 2 -33.65 10.51 -36.38
CA SER A 2 -33.02 11.32 -35.33
C SER A 2 -31.80 10.60 -34.79
N GLN A 3 -30.61 11.17 -34.96
CA GLN A 3 -29.38 10.63 -34.38
C GLN A 3 -29.43 10.78 -32.85
N GLN A 4 -29.55 9.66 -32.12
CA GLN A 4 -29.42 9.66 -30.67
C GLN A 4 -27.94 9.65 -30.26
N GLY A 5 -27.54 10.61 -29.42
CA GLY A 5 -26.19 10.64 -28.85
C GLY A 5 -26.02 9.60 -27.74
N ILE A 6 -24.86 8.94 -27.70
CA ILE A 6 -24.49 8.01 -26.63
C ILE A 6 -23.93 8.81 -25.45
N ARG A 7 -24.44 8.58 -24.23
CA ARG A 7 -23.88 9.16 -23.02
C ARG A 7 -22.67 8.35 -22.54
N ILE A 8 -21.51 9.00 -22.47
CA ILE A 8 -20.29 8.43 -21.93
C ILE A 8 -20.04 9.01 -20.54
N VAL A 9 -19.72 8.16 -19.56
CA VAL A 9 -19.29 8.56 -18.22
C VAL A 9 -17.91 7.99 -17.97
N GLY A 10 -16.91 8.86 -17.87
CA GLY A 10 -15.53 8.49 -17.57
C GLY A 10 -15.26 8.58 -16.07
N LEU A 11 -14.86 7.47 -15.46
CA LEU A 11 -14.33 7.46 -14.09
C LEU A 11 -12.81 7.34 -14.17
N SER A 12 -12.10 8.25 -13.51
CA SER A 12 -10.64 8.30 -13.55
C SER A 12 -10.07 8.65 -12.17
N ALA A 13 -8.80 8.32 -11.98
CA ALA A 13 -8.02 8.87 -10.88
C ALA A 13 -7.67 10.34 -11.17
N THR A 14 -7.20 11.05 -10.14
CA THR A 14 -6.69 12.42 -10.28
C THR A 14 -5.40 12.42 -11.11
N LEU A 15 -5.53 12.78 -12.39
CA LEU A 15 -4.40 12.92 -13.32
C LEU A 15 -4.06 14.40 -13.52
N PRO A 16 -2.78 14.77 -13.72
CA PRO A 16 -2.40 16.15 -14.04
C PRO A 16 -3.09 16.69 -15.30
N ASN A 17 -3.25 15.84 -16.34
CA ASN A 17 -3.78 16.23 -17.66
C ASN A 17 -5.27 15.88 -17.84
N TYR A 18 -6.09 15.99 -16.79
CA TYR A 18 -7.52 15.63 -16.85
C TYR A 18 -8.33 16.46 -17.86
N VAL A 19 -7.88 17.69 -18.17
CA VAL A 19 -8.51 18.56 -19.18
C VAL A 19 -8.40 17.98 -20.58
N ASP A 20 -7.26 17.38 -20.93
CA ASP A 20 -7.06 16.79 -22.26
C ASP A 20 -7.86 15.50 -22.42
N VAL A 21 -7.98 14.71 -21.35
CA VAL A 21 -8.88 13.55 -21.30
C VAL A 21 -10.34 13.97 -21.49
N ALA A 22 -10.76 15.07 -20.86
CA ALA A 22 -12.10 15.62 -21.03
C ALA A 22 -12.35 16.07 -22.48
N ARG A 23 -11.36 16.71 -23.13
CA ARG A 23 -11.43 17.07 -24.56
C ARG A 23 -11.52 15.85 -25.46
N PHE A 24 -10.73 14.81 -25.20
CA PHE A 24 -10.77 13.56 -25.95
C PHE A 24 -12.17 12.91 -25.91
N LEU A 25 -12.79 12.87 -24.74
CA LEU A 25 -14.14 12.35 -24.54
C LEU A 25 -15.26 13.35 -24.91
N ARG A 26 -14.91 14.53 -25.43
CA ARG A 26 -15.84 15.62 -25.77
C ARG A 26 -16.76 16.05 -24.62
N VAL A 27 -16.24 16.02 -23.39
CA VAL A 27 -16.94 16.45 -22.19
C VAL A 27 -16.93 17.98 -22.10
N ASN A 28 -18.06 18.59 -21.71
CA ASN A 28 -18.13 20.03 -21.46
C ASN A 28 -17.41 20.37 -20.13
N PRO A 29 -16.36 21.22 -20.14
CA PRO A 29 -15.59 21.54 -18.94
C PRO A 29 -16.38 22.22 -17.81
N TYR A 30 -17.46 22.95 -18.13
CA TYR A 30 -18.23 23.72 -17.15
C TYR A 30 -19.40 22.94 -16.53
N LYS A 31 -19.79 21.80 -17.12
CA LYS A 31 -20.95 21.02 -16.67
C LYS A 31 -20.66 19.54 -16.38
N GLY A 32 -19.71 18.95 -17.11
CA GLY A 32 -19.46 17.50 -17.08
C GLY A 32 -18.08 17.11 -16.54
N LEU A 33 -17.19 18.08 -16.31
CA LEU A 33 -15.85 17.82 -15.79
C LEU A 33 -15.83 18.06 -14.28
N PHE A 34 -15.54 17.00 -13.53
CA PHE A 34 -15.40 17.04 -12.08
C PHE A 34 -13.98 16.64 -11.70
N PHE A 35 -13.35 17.46 -10.88
CA PHE A 35 -12.01 17.21 -10.35
C PHE A 35 -12.07 17.23 -8.83
N PHE A 36 -11.77 16.08 -8.22
CA PHE A 36 -11.77 15.90 -6.78
C PHE A 36 -10.35 15.61 -6.31
N ASP A 37 -9.74 16.57 -5.64
CA ASP A 37 -8.43 16.42 -5.01
C ASP A 37 -8.47 15.38 -3.86
N SER A 38 -7.30 14.95 -3.39
CA SER A 38 -7.08 14.06 -2.24
C SER A 38 -7.94 14.36 -1.01
N ARG A 39 -8.26 15.64 -0.79
CA ARG A 39 -9.12 16.14 0.30
C ARG A 39 -10.57 15.66 0.26
N PHE A 40 -11.06 15.21 -0.91
CA PHE A 40 -12.41 14.69 -1.05
C PHE A 40 -12.52 13.19 -0.78
N ARG A 41 -11.42 12.52 -0.40
CA ARG A 41 -11.48 11.12 0.03
C ARG A 41 -12.26 11.02 1.35
N PRO A 42 -13.23 10.10 1.44
CA PRO A 42 -14.03 9.93 2.66
C PRO A 42 -13.17 9.50 3.86
N VAL A 43 -12.06 8.80 3.59
CA VAL A 43 -11.04 8.47 4.59
C VAL A 43 -9.71 9.06 4.10
N PRO A 44 -9.14 10.04 4.83
CA PRO A 44 -7.82 10.59 4.53
C PRO A 44 -6.77 9.49 4.54
N LEU A 45 -5.84 9.55 3.57
CA LEU A 45 -4.76 8.58 3.45
C LEU A 45 -3.42 9.25 3.78
N ALA A 46 -2.80 8.84 4.89
CA ALA A 46 -1.41 9.13 5.14
C ALA A 46 -0.53 8.18 4.33
N GLN A 47 0.53 8.70 3.71
CA GLN A 47 1.46 7.91 2.89
C GLN A 47 2.88 8.02 3.44
N THR A 48 3.58 6.90 3.48
CA THR A 48 4.98 6.84 3.88
C THR A 48 5.75 6.06 2.83
N PHE A 49 6.86 6.62 2.36
CA PHE A 49 7.72 6.00 1.38
C PHE A 49 8.99 5.50 2.06
N ILE A 50 9.23 4.20 1.99
CA ILE A 50 10.42 3.56 2.55
C ILE A 50 11.28 3.05 1.41
N GLY A 51 12.46 3.66 1.23
CA GLY A 51 13.42 3.26 0.20
C GLY A 51 14.49 2.35 0.77
N VAL A 52 14.57 1.10 0.30
CA VAL A 52 15.65 0.16 0.64
C VAL A 52 16.84 0.42 -0.30
N ARG A 53 18.01 0.73 0.26
CA ARG A 53 19.19 1.12 -0.51
C ARG A 53 19.82 -0.09 -1.20
N LYS A 54 20.18 0.07 -2.48
CA LYS A 54 20.92 -0.96 -3.24
C LYS A 54 22.42 -0.68 -3.17
N PRO A 55 23.26 -1.56 -2.61
CA PRO A 55 24.70 -1.35 -2.63
C PRO A 55 25.32 -1.52 -4.02
N SER A 56 24.69 -2.26 -4.94
CA SER A 56 25.29 -2.56 -6.26
C SER A 56 24.25 -2.90 -7.35
N GLY A 57 23.44 -1.95 -7.79
CA GLY A 57 22.63 -1.97 -9.04
C GLY A 57 21.52 -3.02 -9.20
N SER A 58 21.76 -4.27 -8.82
CA SER A 58 20.84 -5.41 -8.83
C SER A 58 20.24 -5.64 -7.45
N MET A 59 19.03 -6.22 -7.41
CA MET A 59 18.47 -6.66 -6.14
C MET A 59 19.15 -7.91 -5.62
N THR A 60 20.01 -7.70 -4.64
CA THR A 60 20.64 -8.77 -3.89
C THR A 60 19.64 -9.38 -2.91
N LYS A 61 19.85 -10.67 -2.59
CA LYS A 61 19.07 -11.39 -1.57
C LYS A 61 19.05 -10.64 -0.22
N ALA A 62 20.13 -9.93 0.11
CA ALA A 62 20.24 -9.12 1.32
C ALA A 62 19.24 -7.95 1.35
N ALA A 63 19.05 -7.26 0.22
CA ALA A 63 18.10 -6.15 0.15
C ALA A 63 16.63 -6.61 0.25
N TYR A 64 16.31 -7.79 -0.29
CA TYR A 64 14.99 -8.40 -0.07
C TYR A 64 14.77 -8.76 1.39
N ALA A 65 15.79 -9.33 2.05
CA ALA A 65 15.69 -9.64 3.48
C ALA A 65 15.51 -8.37 4.34
N GLU A 66 16.22 -7.29 4.02
CA GLU A 66 16.04 -5.98 4.68
C GLU A 66 14.63 -5.43 4.44
N MET A 67 14.11 -5.54 3.22
CA MET A 67 12.73 -5.15 2.90
C MET A 67 11.69 -5.95 3.70
N ASP A 68 11.89 -7.26 3.86
CA ASP A 68 10.99 -8.13 4.61
C ASP A 68 10.99 -7.80 6.11
N GLU A 69 12.17 -7.53 6.69
CA GLU A 69 12.29 -7.08 8.10
C GLU A 69 11.60 -5.73 8.33
N VAL A 70 11.87 -4.74 7.49
CA VAL A 70 11.23 -3.42 7.58
C VAL A 70 9.72 -3.50 7.39
N CYS A 71 9.25 -4.39 6.51
CA CYS A 71 7.83 -4.67 6.33
C CYS A 71 7.22 -5.22 7.62
N TYR A 72 7.86 -6.22 8.24
CA TYR A 72 7.40 -6.81 9.50
C TYR A 72 7.30 -5.77 10.63
N GLU A 73 8.32 -4.92 10.80
CA GLU A 73 8.31 -3.86 11.82
C GLU A 73 7.09 -2.94 11.68
N LYS A 74 6.79 -2.50 10.45
CA LYS A 74 5.63 -1.65 10.18
C LYS A 74 4.31 -2.38 10.41
N VAL A 75 4.19 -3.63 9.96
CA VAL A 75 2.99 -4.44 10.22
C VAL A 75 2.78 -4.62 11.72
N HIS A 76 3.85 -4.89 12.48
CA HIS A 76 3.79 -5.08 13.91
C HIS A 76 3.34 -3.81 14.64
N GLU A 77 3.87 -2.65 14.27
CA GLU A 77 3.48 -1.35 14.83
C GLU A 77 1.97 -1.09 14.69
N PHE A 78 1.42 -1.25 13.48
CA PHE A 78 -0.02 -1.06 13.24
C PHE A 78 -0.87 -2.15 13.91
N ALA A 79 -0.39 -3.40 13.94
CA ALA A 79 -1.09 -4.49 14.61
C ALA A 79 -1.16 -4.28 16.13
N GLN A 80 -0.09 -3.78 16.76
CA GLN A 80 -0.06 -3.42 18.19
C GLN A 80 -1.05 -2.31 18.53
N GLN A 81 -1.28 -1.38 17.60
CA GLN A 81 -2.29 -0.32 17.71
C GLN A 81 -3.73 -0.84 17.47
N GLY A 82 -3.91 -2.14 17.17
CA GLY A 82 -5.21 -2.75 16.91
C GLY A 82 -5.73 -2.52 15.48
N HIS A 83 -4.88 -2.07 14.55
CA HIS A 83 -5.25 -1.87 13.15
C HIS A 83 -5.01 -3.14 12.32
N GLN A 84 -5.91 -3.41 11.38
CA GLN A 84 -5.73 -4.48 10.39
C GLN A 84 -4.81 -4.02 9.26
N VAL A 85 -3.91 -4.89 8.82
CA VAL A 85 -2.90 -4.57 7.80
C VAL A 85 -3.06 -5.49 6.60
N LEU A 86 -3.08 -4.90 5.40
CA LEU A 86 -3.08 -5.62 4.12
C LEU A 86 -1.74 -5.40 3.40
N VAL A 87 -1.02 -6.49 3.14
CA VAL A 87 0.29 -6.45 2.48
C VAL A 87 0.17 -6.94 1.04
N PHE A 88 0.60 -6.11 0.09
CA PHE A 88 0.66 -6.46 -1.34
C PHE A 88 2.07 -6.95 -1.71
N VAL A 89 2.13 -8.08 -2.41
CA VAL A 89 3.37 -8.69 -2.91
C VAL A 89 3.27 -8.95 -4.42
N HIS A 90 4.41 -9.17 -5.06
CA HIS A 90 4.51 -9.33 -6.52
C HIS A 90 4.20 -10.75 -7.04
N ALA A 91 4.25 -11.78 -6.18
CA ALA A 91 4.09 -13.18 -6.58
C ALA A 91 3.33 -14.00 -5.53
N ARG A 92 2.59 -15.03 -5.97
CA ARG A 92 1.82 -15.93 -5.08
C ARG A 92 2.72 -16.65 -4.05
N ASN A 93 3.87 -17.15 -4.49
CA ASN A 93 4.83 -17.80 -3.60
C ASN A 93 5.43 -16.82 -2.57
N ALA A 94 5.56 -15.54 -2.94
CA ALA A 94 6.04 -14.52 -2.02
C ALA A 94 5.03 -14.29 -0.88
N THR A 95 3.72 -14.42 -1.14
CA THR A 95 2.68 -14.31 -0.09
C THR A 95 2.88 -15.36 0.99
N ALA A 96 3.04 -16.62 0.60
CA ALA A 96 3.23 -17.72 1.55
C ALA A 96 4.53 -17.56 2.33
N ASN A 97 5.64 -17.28 1.63
CA ASN A 97 6.95 -17.10 2.27
C ASN A 97 6.94 -15.94 3.28
N LEU A 98 6.37 -14.80 2.92
CA LEU A 98 6.29 -13.63 3.80
C LEU A 98 5.38 -13.89 5.01
N ALA A 99 4.27 -14.61 4.81
CA ALA A 99 3.38 -15.00 5.91
C ALA A 99 4.07 -15.95 6.90
N PHE A 100 4.82 -16.94 6.40
CA PHE A 100 5.64 -17.81 7.26
C PHE A 100 6.73 -17.03 7.98
N PHE A 101 7.41 -16.13 7.29
CA PHE A 101 8.41 -15.24 7.88
C PHE A 101 7.82 -14.39 9.01
N PHE A 102 6.65 -13.76 8.82
CA PHE A 102 5.97 -12.98 9.85
C PHE A 102 5.59 -13.82 11.07
N ARG A 103 5.04 -15.02 10.85
CA ARG A 103 4.71 -15.96 11.92
C ARG A 103 5.96 -16.31 12.74
N ASP A 104 7.03 -16.70 12.05
CA ASP A 104 8.27 -17.14 12.70
C ASP A 104 8.94 -15.98 13.44
N ARG A 105 8.87 -14.78 12.89
CA ARG A 105 9.37 -13.55 13.51
C ARG A 105 8.56 -13.21 14.77
N ALA A 106 7.23 -13.24 14.68
CA ALA A 106 6.34 -13.00 15.83
C ALA A 106 6.53 -14.02 16.96
N ALA A 107 6.71 -15.31 16.62
CA ALA A 107 6.97 -16.35 17.61
C ALA A 107 8.26 -16.09 18.40
N LYS A 108 9.32 -15.57 17.76
CA LYS A 108 10.56 -15.19 18.45
C LYS A 108 10.35 -14.05 19.44
N PHE A 109 9.55 -13.04 19.10
CA PHE A 109 9.28 -11.90 19.97
C PHE A 109 8.42 -12.27 21.18
N VAL A 110 7.40 -13.11 21.01
CA VAL A 110 6.58 -13.62 22.13
C VAL A 110 7.42 -14.47 23.09
N CYS A 111 8.30 -15.32 22.57
CA CYS A 111 9.20 -16.13 23.39
C CYS A 111 10.23 -15.28 24.13
N TYR A 112 10.78 -14.23 23.49
CA TYR A 112 11.70 -13.30 24.16
C TYR A 112 11.02 -12.51 25.29
N PHE A 113 9.80 -12.02 25.08
CA PHE A 113 9.08 -11.28 26.11
C PHE A 113 8.63 -12.18 27.27
N GLY A 114 8.19 -13.41 26.98
CA GLY A 114 7.93 -14.43 28.01
C GLY A 114 9.18 -14.78 28.82
N PHE A 115 10.31 -14.99 28.15
CA PHE A 115 11.58 -15.33 28.80
C PHE A 115 12.17 -14.18 29.63
N ILE A 116 11.98 -12.92 29.19
CA ILE A 116 12.39 -11.74 29.96
C ILE A 116 11.47 -11.48 31.16
N LEU A 117 10.16 -11.75 31.05
CA LEU A 117 9.25 -11.63 32.18
C LEU A 117 9.48 -12.74 33.22
N GLU A 118 9.78 -13.97 32.82
CA GLU A 118 10.13 -15.05 33.75
C GLU A 118 11.46 -14.80 34.47
N ARG A 119 12.46 -14.21 33.81
CA ARG A 119 13.74 -13.86 34.44
C ARG A 119 13.74 -12.58 35.29
N ARG A 120 12.61 -11.88 35.42
CA ARG A 120 12.49 -10.69 36.28
C ARG A 120 11.77 -11.00 37.61
N ILE A 121 11.31 -12.23 37.79
CA ILE A 121 10.61 -12.69 39.00
C ILE A 121 11.54 -13.51 39.92
N GLU A 122 12.81 -13.71 39.54
CA GLU A 122 13.87 -14.23 40.42
C GLU A 122 14.88 -13.13 40.82
#